data_AF-B3S1K6-F1
#
_entry.id   AF-B3S1K6-F1
#
_cell.length_a   1.000
_cell.length_b   1.000
_cell.length_c   1.000
_cell.angle_alpha   90.00
_cell.angle_beta   90.00
_cell.angle_gamma   90.00
#
_symmetry.space_group_name_H-M   'P 1'
#
loop_
_entity.id
_entity.type
_entity.pdbx_description
1 polymer ?
#
loop_
_entity_poly.entity_id
_entity_poly.type
_entity_poly.pdbx_seq_one_letter_code
_entity_poly.pdbx_strand_id
1 'polypeptide(L)'
;LDKYVSSIQWVPEALREGKKVRMSRNEILQKTGELLSLRYQINLASDLLIIPDFFWDRDNLEQLYINLCTYLDMNGRTKVMNEKLNHCTELAELLRTHLSEKHSLRLEWGIIGLIAIEVPKDCNRL
;
A
#
# COMPACT_ATOMS: atom_id res chain seq x y z
N LEU A 1 -7.96 8.36 -5.69
CA LEU A 1 -7.05 8.51 -4.52
C LEU A 1 -7.79 9.00 -3.29
N ASP A 2 -8.51 10.13 -3.35
CA ASP A 2 -9.17 10.70 -2.15
C ASP A 2 -10.14 9.74 -1.46
N LYS A 3 -10.95 9.00 -2.24
CA LYS A 3 -11.83 7.94 -1.71
C LYS A 3 -11.07 6.86 -0.92
N TYR A 4 -9.89 6.46 -1.40
CA TYR A 4 -9.04 5.50 -0.71
C TYR A 4 -8.52 6.09 0.60
N VAL A 5 -7.97 7.31 0.55
CA VAL A 5 -7.46 8.04 1.72
C VAL A 5 -8.56 8.17 2.79
N SER A 6 -9.77 8.60 2.41
CA SER A 6 -10.89 8.70 3.34
C SER A 6 -11.30 7.37 3.96
N SER A 7 -11.07 6.24 3.29
CA SER A 7 -11.38 4.92 3.83
C SER A 7 -10.37 4.42 4.86
N ILE A 8 -9.14 4.96 4.87
CA ILE A 8 -8.06 4.57 5.79
C ILE A 8 -7.67 5.66 6.79
N GLN A 9 -8.21 6.88 6.67
CA GLN A 9 -7.85 8.05 7.49
C GLN A 9 -8.01 7.83 9.01
N TRP A 10 -8.89 6.91 9.42
CA TRP A 10 -9.13 6.58 10.82
C TRP A 10 -8.01 5.72 11.43
N VAL A 11 -7.20 5.05 10.60
CA VAL A 11 -6.16 4.12 11.06
C VAL A 11 -5.06 4.84 11.85
N PRO A 12 -4.41 5.92 11.33
CA PRO A 12 -3.40 6.65 12.10
C PRO A 12 -3.95 7.17 13.43
N GLU A 13 -5.20 7.63 13.44
CA GLU A 13 -5.85 8.14 14.65
C GLU A 13 -6.06 7.03 15.69
N ALA A 14 -6.54 5.85 15.25
CA ALA A 14 -6.67 4.70 16.13
C ALA A 14 -5.31 4.26 16.71
N LEU A 15 -4.24 4.29 15.91
CA LEU A 15 -2.89 3.98 16.35
C LEU A 15 -2.37 5.00 17.38
N ARG A 16 -2.61 6.29 17.14
CA ARG A 16 -2.26 7.39 18.06
C ARG A 16 -2.91 7.22 19.44
N GLU A 17 -4.16 6.76 19.46
CA GLU A 17 -4.91 6.50 20.68
C GLU A 17 -4.57 5.14 21.34
N GLY A 18 -3.65 4.35 20.77
CA GLY A 18 -3.32 3.01 21.24
C GLY A 18 -4.45 1.99 21.06
N LYS A 19 -5.47 2.30 20.23
CA LYS A 19 -6.59 1.42 19.95
C LYS A 19 -6.17 0.33 18.97
N LYS A 20 -6.69 -0.88 19.18
CA LYS A 20 -6.49 -1.98 18.23
C LYS A 20 -7.17 -1.64 16.90
N VAL A 21 -6.40 -1.68 15.81
CA VAL A 21 -6.94 -1.60 14.44
C VAL A 21 -7.80 -2.84 14.19
N ARG A 22 -9.11 -2.64 13.99
CA ARG A 22 -10.09 -3.69 13.72
C ARG A 22 -10.25 -3.94 12.23
N MET A 23 -9.16 -4.33 11.55
CA MET A 23 -9.21 -4.77 10.15
C MET A 23 -8.79 -6.22 10.06
N SER A 24 -9.56 -7.01 9.32
CA SER A 24 -9.23 -8.39 8.99
C SER A 24 -8.08 -8.45 7.97
N ARG A 25 -7.44 -9.62 7.87
CA ARG A 25 -6.41 -9.87 6.85
C ARG A 25 -6.94 -9.68 5.43
N ASN A 26 -8.19 -10.09 5.17
CA ASN A 26 -8.81 -9.90 3.86
C ASN A 26 -9.06 -8.43 3.54
N GLU A 27 -9.52 -7.63 4.51
CA GLU A 27 -9.71 -6.18 4.31
C GLU A 27 -8.39 -5.47 4.01
N ILE A 28 -7.31 -5.85 4.72
CA ILE A 28 -5.97 -5.30 4.46
C ILE A 28 -5.50 -5.67 3.05
N LEU A 29 -5.66 -6.92 2.63
CA LEU A 29 -5.30 -7.36 1.27
C LEU A 29 -6.12 -6.61 0.20
N GLN A 30 -7.42 -6.42 0.41
CA GLN A 30 -8.26 -5.65 -0.51
C GLN A 30 -7.80 -4.20 -0.62
N LYS A 31 -7.47 -3.55 0.50
CA LYS A 31 -6.95 -2.17 0.51
C LYS A 31 -5.59 -2.08 -0.18
N THR A 32 -4.70 -3.03 0.06
CA THR A 32 -3.42 -3.11 -0.67
C THR A 32 -3.63 -3.26 -2.17
N GLY A 33 -4.58 -4.10 -2.61
CA GLY A 33 -4.93 -4.24 -4.02
C GLY A 33 -5.51 -2.96 -4.64
N GLU A 34 -6.40 -2.28 -3.92
CA GLU A 34 -6.95 -0.97 -4.32
C GLU A 34 -5.83 0.06 -4.52
N LEU A 35 -4.88 0.11 -3.59
CA LEU A 35 -3.73 1.02 -3.66
C LEU A 35 -2.79 0.70 -4.84
N LEU A 36 -2.50 -0.57 -5.09
CA LEU A 36 -1.69 -1.00 -6.24
C LEU A 36 -2.37 -0.65 -7.56
N SER A 37 -3.69 -0.82 -7.65
CA SER A 37 -4.46 -0.42 -8.84
C SER A 37 -4.40 1.09 -9.07
N LEU A 38 -4.52 1.90 -8.01
CA LEU A 38 -4.37 3.36 -8.11
C LEU A 38 -2.98 3.77 -8.59
N ARG A 39 -1.92 3.12 -8.06
CA ARG A 39 -0.54 3.36 -8.51
C ARG A 39 -0.36 3.01 -9.98
N TYR A 40 -0.89 1.87 -10.42
CA TYR A 40 -0.84 1.46 -11.82
C TYR A 40 -1.51 2.49 -12.74
N GLN A 41 -2.72 2.96 -12.40
CA GLN A 41 -3.44 3.96 -13.20
C GLN A 41 -2.69 5.30 -13.30
N ILE A 42 -2.11 5.76 -12.19
CA ILE A 42 -1.36 7.03 -12.15
C ILE A 42 -0.05 6.92 -12.96
N ASN A 43 0.64 5.79 -12.87
CA ASN A 43 1.85 5.57 -13.65
C ASN A 43 1.55 5.42 -15.15
N LEU A 44 0.46 4.76 -15.53
CA LEU A 44 0.01 4.71 -16.92
C LEU A 44 -0.32 6.12 -17.47
N ALA A 45 -0.93 6.99 -16.65
CA ALA A 45 -1.13 8.38 -17.04
C ALA A 45 0.19 9.18 -17.09
N SER A 46 1.19 8.78 -16.30
CA SER A 46 2.54 9.37 -16.34
C SER A 46 3.32 8.94 -17.59
N ASP A 47 3.06 7.76 -18.14
CA ASP A 47 3.62 7.34 -19.44
C ASP A 47 3.18 8.28 -20.57
N LEU A 48 2.01 8.93 -20.44
CA LEU A 48 1.61 9.98 -21.38
C LEU A 48 2.53 11.20 -21.30
N LEU A 49 3.25 11.45 -20.20
CA LEU A 49 4.18 12.57 -20.09
C LEU A 49 5.44 12.37 -20.97
N ILE A 50 5.68 11.13 -21.42
CA ILE A 50 6.68 10.84 -22.45
C ILE A 50 6.14 11.35 -23.78
N ILE A 51 6.97 12.08 -24.54
CA ILE A 51 6.61 12.57 -25.87
C ILE A 51 6.27 11.36 -26.77
N PRO A 52 5.02 11.23 -27.26
CA PRO A 52 4.67 10.12 -28.13
C PRO A 52 5.46 10.12 -29.45
N ASP A 53 5.79 8.93 -29.96
CA ASP A 53 6.61 8.74 -31.18
C ASP A 53 6.07 9.48 -32.41
N PHE A 54 4.76 9.72 -32.46
CA PHE A 54 4.11 10.51 -33.51
C PHE A 54 4.71 11.93 -33.68
N PHE A 55 5.29 12.49 -32.62
CA PHE A 55 5.84 13.84 -32.62
C PHE A 55 7.32 13.91 -33.02
N TRP A 56 8.05 12.79 -33.08
CA TRP A 56 9.50 12.78 -33.27
C TRP A 56 9.99 13.37 -34.59
N ASP A 57 9.19 13.29 -35.65
CA ASP A 57 9.53 13.87 -36.96
C ASP A 57 9.00 15.32 -37.12
N ARG A 58 8.45 15.92 -36.05
CA ARG A 58 7.67 17.16 -36.11
C ARG A 58 8.00 18.09 -34.94
N ASP A 59 9.15 18.75 -35.03
CA ASP A 59 9.68 19.68 -34.02
C ASP A 59 8.64 20.68 -33.49
N ASN A 60 7.80 21.23 -34.37
CA ASN A 60 6.78 22.21 -34.00
C ASN A 60 5.67 21.63 -33.10
N LEU A 61 5.28 20.37 -33.32
CA LEU A 61 4.26 19.71 -32.52
C LEU A 61 4.83 19.16 -31.22
N GLU A 62 6.09 18.68 -31.24
CA GLU A 62 6.80 18.30 -30.02
C GLU A 62 6.91 19.48 -29.04
N GLN A 63 7.36 20.64 -29.53
CA GLN A 63 7.46 21.85 -28.69
C GLN A 63 6.11 22.30 -28.16
N LEU A 64 5.05 22.21 -28.97
CA LEU A 64 3.68 22.50 -28.50
C LEU A 64 3.25 21.53 -27.40
N TYR A 65 3.56 20.25 -27.55
CA TYR A 65 3.26 19.21 -26.55
C TYR A 65 3.97 19.49 -25.22
N ILE A 66 5.28 19.73 -25.25
CA ILE A 66 6.10 20.04 -24.06
C ILE A 66 5.58 21.31 -23.38
N ASN A 67 5.26 22.35 -24.15
CA ASN A 67 4.72 23.60 -23.63
C ASN A 67 3.36 23.41 -22.96
N LEU A 68 2.47 22.59 -23.53
CA LEU A 68 1.19 22.25 -22.92
C LEU A 68 1.37 21.46 -21.62
N CYS A 69 2.25 20.45 -21.60
CA CYS A 69 2.57 19.67 -20.41
C CYS A 69 3.13 20.56 -19.28
N THR A 70 3.96 21.53 -19.64
CA THR A 70 4.56 22.50 -18.72
C THR A 70 3.53 23.51 -18.22
N TYR A 71 2.73 24.08 -19.14
CA TYR A 71 1.69 25.06 -18.82
C TYR A 71 0.62 24.48 -17.87
N LEU A 72 0.26 23.20 -18.06
CA LEU A 72 -0.69 22.49 -17.21
C LEU A 72 -0.05 21.91 -15.93
N ASP A 73 1.26 22.09 -15.73
CA ASP A 73 2.06 21.52 -14.65
C ASP A 73 1.79 20.02 -14.43
N MET A 74 1.74 19.25 -15.53
CA MET A 74 1.38 17.83 -15.44
C MET A 74 2.40 17.03 -14.62
N ASN A 75 3.69 17.40 -14.71
CA ASN A 75 4.77 16.80 -13.93
C ASN A 75 4.63 17.08 -12.43
N GLY A 76 4.36 18.34 -12.03
CA GLY A 76 4.18 18.71 -10.63
C GLY A 76 2.98 18.01 -10.00
N ARG A 77 1.84 17.98 -10.72
CA ARG A 77 0.63 17.29 -10.26
C ARG A 77 0.83 15.79 -10.09
N THR A 78 1.51 15.15 -11.03
CA THR A 78 1.86 13.72 -10.99
C THR A 78 2.79 13.42 -9.81
N LYS A 79 3.76 14.29 -9.54
CA LYS A 79 4.65 14.16 -8.38
C LYS A 79 3.88 14.21 -7.06
N VAL A 80 3.01 15.20 -6.88
CA VAL A 80 2.17 15.32 -5.66
C VAL A 80 1.28 14.08 -5.47
N MET A 81 0.72 13.56 -6.56
CA MET A 81 -0.10 12.36 -6.52
C MET A 81 0.71 11.12 -6.09
N ASN A 82 1.94 10.97 -6.59
CA ASN A 82 2.85 9.90 -6.21
C ASN A 82 3.30 9.98 -4.74
N GLU A 83 3.57 11.17 -4.22
CA GLU A 83 3.88 11.38 -2.79
C GLU A 83 2.73 10.91 -1.89
N LYS A 84 1.49 11.33 -2.20
CA LYS A 84 0.30 10.86 -1.48
C LYS A 84 0.13 9.34 -1.53
N LEU A 85 0.43 8.72 -2.68
CA LEU A 85 0.42 7.26 -2.82
C LEU A 85 1.50 6.60 -1.96
N ASN A 86 2.72 7.17 -1.89
CA ASN A 86 3.80 6.64 -1.07
C ASN A 86 3.41 6.60 0.41
N HIS A 87 2.84 7.68 0.95
CA HIS A 87 2.34 7.70 2.33
C HIS A 87 1.25 6.65 2.57
N CYS A 88 0.35 6.45 1.61
CA CYS A 88 -0.66 5.40 1.69
C CYS A 88 -0.05 3.99 1.71
N THR A 89 1.03 3.78 0.96
CA THR A 89 1.77 2.50 0.92
C THR A 89 2.44 2.22 2.26
N GLU A 90 3.10 3.22 2.85
CA GLU A 90 3.72 3.10 4.17
C GLU A 90 2.70 2.70 5.23
N LEU A 91 1.53 3.34 5.24
CA LEU A 91 0.44 2.99 6.15
C LEU A 91 -0.08 1.55 5.93
N ALA A 92 -0.25 1.14 4.67
CA ALA A 92 -0.67 -0.22 4.35
C ALA A 92 0.37 -1.27 4.78
N GLU A 93 1.66 -0.95 4.66
CA GLU A 93 2.74 -1.81 5.09
C GLU A 93 2.81 -1.97 6.61
N LEU A 94 2.64 -0.87 7.36
CA LEU A 94 2.53 -0.90 8.82
C LEU A 94 1.39 -1.81 9.29
N LEU A 95 0.22 -1.72 8.64
CA LEU A 95 -0.92 -2.59 8.93
C LEU A 95 -0.62 -4.06 8.65
N ARG A 96 0.09 -4.36 7.55
CA ARG A 96 0.49 -5.72 7.20
C ARG A 96 1.47 -6.30 8.22
N THR A 97 2.44 -5.52 8.67
CA THR A 97 3.43 -5.91 9.68
C THR A 97 2.74 -6.23 11.01
N HIS A 98 1.83 -5.38 11.48
CA HIS A 98 1.05 -5.65 12.70
C HIS A 98 0.20 -6.94 12.64
N LEU A 99 -0.36 -7.29 11.47
CA LEU A 99 -1.03 -8.58 11.29
C LEU A 99 -0.06 -9.76 11.36
N SER A 100 1.15 -9.60 10.81
CA SER A 100 2.19 -10.63 10.80
C SER A 100 2.63 -10.95 12.23
N GLU A 101 2.89 -9.93 13.05
CA GLU A 101 3.23 -10.08 14.48
C GLU A 101 2.15 -10.86 15.22
N LYS A 102 0.88 -10.49 15.03
CA LYS A 102 -0.26 -11.17 15.67
C LYS A 102 -0.39 -12.63 15.26
N HIS A 103 -0.02 -12.96 14.03
CA HIS A 103 0.01 -14.34 13.55
C HIS A 103 1.17 -15.14 14.14
N SER A 104 2.37 -14.54 14.21
CA SER A 104 3.55 -15.14 14.82
C SER A 104 3.29 -15.54 16.27
N LEU A 105 2.70 -14.63 17.06
CA LEU A 105 2.33 -14.90 18.46
C LEU A 105 1.32 -16.05 18.60
N ARG A 106 0.36 -16.20 17.67
CA ARG A 106 -0.59 -17.33 17.72
C ARG A 106 0.07 -18.67 17.45
N LEU A 107 1.03 -18.71 16.53
CA LEU A 107 1.81 -19.93 16.26
C LEU A 107 2.71 -20.28 17.45
N GLU A 108 3.35 -19.28 18.05
CA GLU A 108 4.18 -19.44 19.24
C GLU A 108 3.38 -20.06 20.40
N TRP A 109 2.21 -19.51 20.73
CA TRP A 109 1.33 -20.09 21.73
C TRP A 109 0.82 -21.49 21.36
N GLY A 110 0.62 -21.76 20.07
CA GLY A 110 0.28 -23.11 19.58
C GLY A 110 1.39 -24.12 19.86
N ILE A 111 2.65 -23.76 19.60
CA ILE A 111 3.83 -24.60 19.87
C ILE A 111 3.98 -24.84 21.37
N ILE A 112 3.89 -23.79 22.20
CA ILE A 112 3.97 -23.91 23.67
C ILE A 112 2.89 -24.86 24.19
N GLY A 113 1.65 -24.73 23.71
CA GLY A 113 0.55 -25.62 24.07
C GLY A 113 0.79 -27.08 23.67
N LEU A 114 1.32 -27.32 22.46
CA LEU A 114 1.64 -28.68 22.00
C LEU A 114 2.72 -29.34 22.87
N ILE A 115 3.80 -28.62 23.17
CA ILE A 115 4.88 -29.11 24.05
C ILE A 115 4.34 -29.41 25.45
N ALA A 116 3.51 -28.51 26.00
CA ALA A 116 2.93 -28.67 27.33
C ALA A 116 1.99 -29.88 27.44
N ILE A 117 1.40 -30.36 26.34
CA ILE A 117 0.55 -31.56 26.32
C ILE A 117 1.39 -32.82 26.09
N GLU A 118 2.44 -32.76 25.27
CA GLU A 118 3.26 -33.92 24.90
C GLU A 118 4.16 -34.37 26.05
N VAL A 119 4.90 -33.45 26.68
CA VAL A 119 5.88 -33.77 27.72
C VAL A 119 5.26 -34.51 28.92
N PRO A 120 4.08 -34.13 29.45
CA PRO A 120 3.45 -34.88 30.52
C PRO A 120 2.98 -36.27 30.09
N LYS A 121 2.51 -36.43 28.84
CA LYS A 121 2.09 -37.74 28.33
C LYS A 121 3.27 -38.70 28.23
N ASP A 122 4.42 -38.22 27.75
CA ASP A 122 5.64 -39.02 27.67
C ASP A 122 6.18 -39.36 29.07
N CYS A 123 6.15 -38.41 30.00
CA CYS A 123 6.55 -38.65 31.39
C CYS A 123 5.65 -39.67 32.11
N ASN A 124 4.36 -39.75 31.76
CA ASN A 124 3.41 -40.69 32.34
C ASN A 124 3.45 -42.08 31.66
N ARG A 125 4.23 -42.23 30.57
CA ARG A 125 4.39 -43.47 29.79
C ARG A 125 5.69 -44.21 30.11
N LEU A 126 6.63 -43.52 30.76
CA LEU A 126 7.88 -44.03 31.34
C LEU A 126 7.66 -44.52 32.77
#